data_AF-A0A1J5QZW9-F1
#
_entry.id   AF-A0A1J5QZW9-F1
#
_cell.length_a   1.000
_cell.length_b   1.000
_cell.length_c   1.000
_cell.angle_alpha   90.00
_cell.angle_beta   90.00
_cell.angle_gamma   90.00
#
_symmetry.space_group_name_H-M   'P 1'
#
loop_
_entity.id
_entity.type
_entity.pdbx_description
1 polymer ?
#
loop_
_entity_poly.entity_id
_entity_poly.type
_entity_poly.pdbx_seq_one_letter_code
_entity_poly.pdbx_strand_id
1 'polypeptide(L)'
;MKTPISSPIEKSLLVLLFAISLSAFLSNYARAELPTFDYEKAKQLSLEKRREYDVIFSNEVVIWNLNSNRYGSGVMGSNIGRKAEFERMAGDGYLPAYVALRLLDIMRGNERNDPEAVAMLLKAADGGDASAMCAFNEIPMHSTLSHETNVAIGRKMEERGLAQNHPACVARRGTQYLYGLDSSVPKDTKAAMPLLIESARQGYYIAARAMFGLRYQKALAGQFDFSDRKELKRALCWGRLAQQHTNWAGFDYFLGLFRDYARKNDRSDLLELSYPYDPRRVPITQAVVKPEECIQLEQGE
;
A
#
# COMPACT_ATOMS: atom_id res chain seq x y z
N MET A 1 -61.01 -24.35 -24.92
CA MET A 1 -59.56 -24.38 -24.60
C MET A 1 -59.36 -23.68 -23.27
N LYS A 2 -59.10 -24.42 -22.18
CA LYS A 2 -58.80 -23.83 -20.87
C LYS A 2 -57.31 -23.49 -20.81
N THR A 3 -56.98 -22.22 -20.65
CA THR A 3 -55.63 -21.74 -20.31
C THR A 3 -55.27 -22.23 -18.90
N PRO A 4 -54.06 -22.78 -18.67
CA PRO A 4 -53.66 -23.16 -17.33
C PRO A 4 -53.32 -21.90 -16.53
N ILE A 5 -54.00 -21.73 -15.40
CA ILE A 5 -53.71 -20.69 -14.41
C ILE A 5 -52.48 -21.16 -13.65
N SER A 6 -51.32 -20.55 -13.93
CA SER A 6 -50.10 -20.82 -13.17
C SER A 6 -50.33 -20.46 -11.69
N SER A 7 -49.96 -21.35 -10.77
CA SER A 7 -50.21 -21.13 -9.35
C SER A 7 -49.37 -19.96 -8.81
N PRO A 8 -49.78 -19.30 -7.70
CA PRO A 8 -48.98 -18.25 -7.05
C PRO A 8 -47.57 -18.71 -6.67
N ILE A 9 -47.39 -20.01 -6.43
CA ILE A 9 -46.10 -20.64 -6.10
C ILE A 9 -45.18 -20.65 -7.33
N GLU A 10 -45.71 -20.96 -8.52
CA GLU A 10 -44.93 -20.96 -9.77
C GLU A 10 -44.44 -19.56 -10.13
N LYS A 11 -45.27 -18.53 -9.91
CA LYS A 11 -44.87 -17.12 -10.15
C LYS A 11 -43.75 -16.69 -9.19
N SER A 12 -43.84 -17.07 -7.92
CA SER A 12 -42.80 -16.77 -6.91
C SER A 12 -41.49 -17.51 -7.20
N LEU A 13 -41.56 -18.78 -7.65
CA LEU A 13 -40.38 -19.54 -8.04
C LEU A 13 -39.70 -18.94 -9.28
N LEU A 14 -40.49 -18.48 -10.26
CA LEU A 14 -39.98 -17.84 -11.47
C LEU A 14 -39.25 -16.52 -11.16
N VAL A 15 -39.81 -15.70 -10.25
CA VAL A 15 -39.17 -14.45 -9.80
C VAL A 15 -37.88 -14.73 -9.03
N LEU A 16 -37.85 -15.76 -8.18
CA LEU A 16 -36.64 -16.15 -7.44
C LEU A 16 -35.54 -16.64 -8.40
N LEU A 17 -35.90 -17.48 -9.38
CA LEU A 17 -34.98 -17.96 -10.42
C LEU A 17 -34.49 -16.82 -11.33
N PHE A 18 -35.33 -15.83 -11.61
CA PHE A 18 -34.94 -14.63 -12.35
C PHE A 18 -33.99 -13.74 -11.52
N ALA A 19 -34.22 -13.62 -10.21
CA ALA A 19 -33.33 -12.86 -9.33
C ALA A 19 -31.96 -13.53 -9.14
N ILE A 20 -31.92 -14.87 -9.04
CA ILE A 20 -30.67 -15.63 -8.95
C ILE A 20 -29.92 -15.59 -10.28
N SER A 21 -30.62 -15.74 -11.41
CA SER A 21 -29.98 -15.66 -12.72
C SER A 21 -29.50 -14.24 -13.05
N LEU A 22 -30.25 -13.20 -12.65
CA LEU A 22 -29.81 -11.81 -12.76
C LEU A 22 -28.63 -11.50 -11.83
N SER A 23 -28.59 -12.04 -10.60
CA SER A 23 -27.43 -11.85 -9.71
C SER A 23 -26.19 -12.57 -10.22
N ALA A 24 -26.33 -13.79 -10.77
CA ALA A 24 -25.24 -14.52 -11.42
C ALA A 24 -24.77 -13.82 -12.70
N PHE A 25 -25.70 -13.30 -13.51
CA PHE A 25 -25.38 -12.56 -14.74
C PHE A 25 -24.70 -11.23 -14.44
N LEU A 26 -25.13 -10.48 -13.42
CA LEU A 26 -24.46 -9.26 -12.96
C LEU A 26 -23.11 -9.55 -12.28
N SER A 27 -22.97 -10.68 -11.60
CA SER A 27 -21.69 -11.13 -11.03
C SER A 27 -20.68 -11.50 -12.11
N ASN A 28 -21.13 -12.07 -13.23
CA ASN A 28 -20.28 -12.34 -14.40
C ASN A 28 -20.01 -11.08 -15.24
N TYR A 29 -20.97 -10.16 -15.42
CA TYR A 29 -20.75 -8.90 -16.14
C TYR A 29 -19.76 -7.96 -15.43
N ALA A 30 -19.61 -8.09 -14.11
CA ALA A 30 -18.61 -7.35 -13.34
C ALA A 30 -17.17 -7.88 -13.50
N ARG A 31 -16.97 -9.02 -14.18
CA ARG A 31 -15.65 -9.48 -14.63
C ARG A 31 -15.45 -9.00 -16.07
N ALA A 32 -15.03 -7.75 -16.24
CA ALA A 32 -14.24 -7.45 -17.44
C ALA A 32 -13.00 -8.34 -17.36
N GLU A 33 -12.94 -9.39 -18.16
CA GLU A 33 -11.77 -10.25 -18.22
C GLU A 33 -10.58 -9.39 -18.66
N LEU A 34 -9.53 -9.37 -17.84
CA LEU A 34 -8.28 -8.72 -18.21
C LEU A 34 -7.78 -9.39 -19.50
N PRO A 35 -7.32 -8.63 -20.50
CA PRO A 35 -6.73 -9.22 -21.69
C PRO A 35 -5.51 -10.07 -21.30
N THR A 36 -5.16 -11.08 -22.10
CA THR A 36 -3.95 -11.87 -21.86
C THR A 36 -2.72 -10.96 -21.76
N PHE A 37 -1.83 -11.25 -20.81
CA PHE A 37 -0.62 -10.45 -20.58
C PHE A 37 0.30 -10.45 -21.82
N ASP A 38 0.70 -9.25 -22.24
CA ASP A 38 1.57 -9.03 -23.40
C ASP A 38 3.04 -9.03 -22.99
N TYR A 39 3.70 -10.17 -23.16
CA TYR A 39 5.11 -10.34 -22.86
C TYR A 39 6.04 -9.58 -23.81
N GLU A 40 5.60 -9.24 -25.02
CA GLU A 40 6.43 -8.47 -25.95
C GLU A 40 6.47 -7.00 -25.53
N LYS A 41 5.33 -6.43 -25.12
CA LYS A 41 5.32 -5.11 -24.46
C LYS A 41 6.15 -5.08 -23.19
N ALA A 42 6.07 -6.14 -22.37
CA ALA A 42 6.87 -6.24 -21.15
C ALA A 42 8.37 -6.13 -21.42
N LYS A 43 8.87 -6.72 -22.52
CA LYS A 43 10.28 -6.60 -22.95
C LYS A 43 10.64 -5.21 -23.46
N GLN A 44 9.67 -4.46 -23.97
CA GLN A 44 9.87 -3.12 -24.53
C GLN A 44 9.76 -2.01 -23.46
N LEU A 45 9.31 -2.34 -22.24
CA LEU A 45 9.18 -1.37 -21.16
C LEU A 45 10.57 -0.85 -20.75
N SER A 46 10.78 0.46 -20.91
CA SER A 46 12.06 1.10 -20.57
C SER A 46 12.33 1.00 -19.06
N LEU A 47 13.62 0.96 -18.68
CA LEU A 47 14.02 0.92 -17.27
C LEU A 47 13.47 2.11 -16.48
N GLU A 48 13.44 3.29 -17.08
CA GLU A 48 12.87 4.50 -16.46
C GLU A 48 11.37 4.35 -16.20
N LYS A 49 10.61 3.87 -17.20
CA LYS A 49 9.16 3.68 -17.04
C LYS A 49 8.85 2.58 -16.03
N ARG A 50 9.64 1.51 -16.05
CA ARG A 50 9.56 0.43 -15.07
C ARG A 50 9.82 0.94 -13.66
N ARG A 51 10.82 1.81 -13.50
CA ARG A 51 11.15 2.43 -12.21
C ARG A 51 10.00 3.30 -11.69
N GLU A 52 9.38 4.10 -12.55
CA GLU A 52 8.18 4.88 -12.22
C GLU A 52 7.05 3.96 -11.74
N TYR A 53 6.84 2.85 -12.44
CA TYR A 53 5.85 1.84 -12.09
C TYR A 53 6.15 1.11 -10.79
N ASP A 54 7.41 0.77 -10.49
CA ASP A 54 7.77 0.16 -9.21
C ASP A 54 7.34 1.04 -8.04
N VAL A 55 7.60 2.35 -8.11
CA VAL A 55 7.24 3.30 -7.05
C VAL A 55 5.72 3.41 -6.90
N ILE A 56 5.01 3.61 -8.01
CA ILE A 56 3.53 3.74 -7.98
C ILE A 56 2.90 2.45 -7.48
N PHE A 57 3.31 1.31 -8.03
CA PHE A 57 2.77 -0.01 -7.69
C PHE A 57 2.96 -0.32 -6.21
N SER A 58 4.19 -0.27 -5.72
CA SER A 58 4.51 -0.61 -4.33
C SER A 58 3.77 0.31 -3.36
N ASN A 59 3.68 1.61 -3.66
CA ASN A 59 2.96 2.55 -2.80
C ASN A 59 1.45 2.31 -2.76
N GLU A 60 0.84 1.88 -3.87
CA GLU A 60 -0.61 1.70 -3.96
C GLU A 60 -1.07 0.31 -3.56
N VAL A 61 -0.27 -0.73 -3.83
CA VAL A 61 -0.67 -2.12 -3.54
C VAL A 61 -0.61 -2.42 -2.04
N VAL A 62 0.30 -1.82 -1.28
CA VAL A 62 0.37 -2.02 0.18
C VAL A 62 -0.81 -1.38 0.93
N ILE A 63 -1.56 -0.49 0.27
CA ILE A 63 -2.79 0.14 0.77
C ILE A 63 -3.99 -0.17 -0.15
N TRP A 64 -3.94 -1.28 -0.89
CA TRP A 64 -4.86 -1.60 -1.99
C TRP A 64 -6.36 -1.56 -1.64
N ASN A 65 -6.73 -1.76 -0.37
CA ASN A 65 -8.10 -1.72 0.13
C ASN A 65 -8.36 -0.53 1.08
N LEU A 66 -7.44 0.43 1.14
CA LEU A 66 -7.54 1.67 1.92
C LEU A 66 -7.62 2.87 0.98
N ASN A 67 -7.90 4.05 1.55
CA ASN A 67 -7.86 5.27 0.75
C ASN A 67 -6.42 5.65 0.39
N SER A 68 -6.23 6.12 -0.84
CA SER A 68 -5.01 6.76 -1.32
C SER A 68 -5.31 8.21 -1.63
N ASN A 69 -4.51 9.12 -1.09
CA ASN A 69 -4.64 10.55 -1.34
C ASN A 69 -4.18 10.93 -2.76
N ARG A 70 -3.57 10.00 -3.52
CA ARG A 70 -3.24 10.16 -4.94
C ARG A 70 -4.48 10.34 -5.82
N TYR A 71 -5.58 9.66 -5.49
CA TYR A 71 -6.79 9.61 -6.31
C TYR A 71 -7.96 10.41 -5.70
N GLY A 72 -7.67 11.25 -4.70
CA GLY A 72 -8.67 12.06 -4.00
C GLY A 72 -9.23 11.38 -2.75
N SER A 73 -10.35 11.90 -2.25
CA SER A 73 -10.93 11.47 -0.98
C SER A 73 -11.76 10.20 -1.08
N GLY A 74 -11.56 9.28 -0.14
CA GLY A 74 -12.43 8.12 0.06
C GLY A 74 -11.98 6.87 -0.67
N VAL A 75 -12.38 5.72 -0.13
CA VAL A 75 -11.96 4.39 -0.58
C VAL A 75 -12.43 4.11 -2.01
N MET A 76 -13.68 4.46 -2.36
CA MET A 76 -14.21 4.17 -3.70
C MET A 76 -13.44 4.92 -4.81
N GLY A 77 -13.20 6.22 -4.65
CA GLY A 77 -12.39 6.99 -5.60
C GLY A 77 -10.95 6.45 -5.70
N SER A 78 -10.39 6.06 -4.56
CA SER A 78 -9.07 5.40 -4.50
C SER A 78 -9.04 4.10 -5.29
N ASN A 79 -10.06 3.27 -5.15
CA ASN A 79 -10.14 1.98 -5.83
C ASN A 79 -10.34 2.14 -7.34
N ILE A 80 -11.15 3.11 -7.78
CA ILE A 80 -11.33 3.44 -9.20
C ILE A 80 -10.00 3.88 -9.81
N GLY A 81 -9.34 4.86 -9.19
CA GLY A 81 -8.06 5.39 -9.68
C GLY A 81 -6.96 4.33 -9.70
N ARG A 82 -6.84 3.54 -8.62
CA ARG A 82 -5.86 2.45 -8.51
C ARG A 82 -6.09 1.37 -9.55
N LYS A 83 -7.33 0.93 -9.73
CA LYS A 83 -7.67 -0.08 -10.73
C LYS A 83 -7.32 0.41 -12.14
N ALA A 84 -7.73 1.64 -12.49
CA ALA A 84 -7.43 2.21 -13.80
C ALA A 84 -5.91 2.34 -14.05
N GLU A 85 -5.16 2.76 -13.03
CA GLU A 85 -3.70 2.88 -13.13
C GLU A 85 -3.04 1.51 -13.27
N PHE A 86 -3.46 0.50 -12.51
CA PHE A 86 -2.93 -0.85 -12.65
C PHE A 86 -3.28 -1.47 -14.00
N GLU A 87 -4.48 -1.19 -14.55
CA GLU A 87 -4.88 -1.64 -15.88
C GLU A 87 -4.00 -1.02 -16.96
N ARG A 88 -3.69 0.26 -16.83
CA ARG A 88 -2.76 0.97 -17.72
C ARG A 88 -1.35 0.37 -17.64
N MET A 89 -0.82 0.21 -16.43
CA MET A 89 0.50 -0.40 -16.20
C MET A 89 0.58 -1.82 -16.77
N ALA A 90 -0.45 -2.64 -16.55
CA ALA A 90 -0.55 -3.98 -17.10
C ALA A 90 -0.62 -3.97 -18.65
N GLY A 91 -1.38 -3.04 -19.23
CA GLY A 91 -1.48 -2.85 -20.68
C GLY A 91 -0.18 -2.38 -21.35
N ASP A 92 0.70 -1.75 -20.58
CA ASP A 92 2.06 -1.38 -20.98
C ASP A 92 3.09 -2.49 -20.73
N GLY A 93 2.67 -3.66 -20.20
CA GLY A 93 3.54 -4.82 -19.97
C GLY A 93 4.18 -4.88 -18.58
N TYR A 94 3.67 -4.15 -17.59
CA TYR A 94 4.16 -4.25 -16.21
C TYR A 94 3.48 -5.41 -15.44
N LEU A 95 4.19 -6.53 -15.34
CA LEU A 95 3.66 -7.78 -14.80
C LEU A 95 3.12 -7.70 -13.36
N PRO A 96 3.77 -7.02 -12.38
CA PRO A 96 3.24 -6.97 -11.02
C PRO A 96 1.83 -6.36 -10.93
N ALA A 97 1.53 -5.33 -11.73
CA ALA A 97 0.18 -4.75 -11.78
C ALA A 97 -0.85 -5.72 -12.39
N TYR A 98 -0.47 -6.42 -13.46
CA TYR A 98 -1.32 -7.45 -14.06
C TYR A 98 -1.67 -8.55 -13.06
N VAL A 99 -0.66 -9.06 -12.35
CA VAL A 99 -0.84 -10.10 -11.31
C VAL A 99 -1.72 -9.57 -10.16
N ALA A 100 -1.51 -8.34 -9.70
CA ALA A 100 -2.34 -7.73 -8.68
C ALA A 100 -3.81 -7.61 -9.11
N LEU A 101 -4.11 -7.27 -10.36
CA LEU A 101 -5.48 -7.21 -10.89
C LEU A 101 -6.14 -8.59 -10.99
N ARG A 102 -5.35 -9.66 -11.15
CA ARG A 102 -5.84 -11.04 -11.10
C ARG A 102 -6.10 -11.52 -9.67
N LEU A 103 -5.23 -11.17 -8.73
CA LEU A 103 -5.30 -11.60 -7.34
C LEU A 103 -6.20 -10.73 -6.45
N LEU A 104 -6.52 -9.50 -6.86
CA LEU A 104 -7.27 -8.54 -6.05
C LEU A 104 -8.51 -8.05 -6.79
N ASP A 105 -9.68 -8.17 -6.16
CA ASP A 105 -10.85 -7.37 -6.50
C ASP A 105 -10.71 -5.99 -5.85
N ILE A 106 -9.95 -5.11 -6.50
CA ILE A 106 -9.66 -3.75 -6.00
C ILE A 106 -10.94 -2.98 -5.71
N MET A 107 -12.00 -3.16 -6.50
CA MET A 107 -13.26 -2.44 -6.31
C MET A 107 -13.99 -2.88 -5.06
N ARG A 108 -14.03 -4.19 -4.80
CA ARG A 108 -14.74 -4.77 -3.66
C ARG A 108 -13.88 -4.95 -2.40
N GLY A 109 -12.56 -4.77 -2.51
CA GLY A 109 -11.64 -4.91 -1.39
C GLY A 109 -11.41 -6.36 -0.93
N ASN A 110 -11.50 -7.33 -1.85
CA ASN A 110 -11.32 -8.76 -1.55
C ASN A 110 -10.19 -9.37 -2.38
N GLU A 111 -9.53 -10.38 -1.83
CA GLU A 111 -8.59 -11.23 -2.58
C GLU A 111 -9.34 -12.26 -3.45
N ARG A 112 -8.66 -12.76 -4.48
CA ARG A 112 -9.11 -13.79 -5.40
C ARG A 112 -8.15 -14.99 -5.30
N ASN A 113 -8.70 -16.18 -5.49
CA ASN A 113 -7.89 -17.38 -5.65
C ASN A 113 -7.49 -17.51 -7.12
N ASP A 114 -6.22 -17.24 -7.44
CA ASP A 114 -5.68 -17.35 -8.80
C ASP A 114 -4.24 -17.92 -8.78
N PRO A 115 -4.10 -19.27 -8.74
CA PRO A 115 -2.79 -19.92 -8.70
C PRO A 115 -1.93 -19.63 -9.94
N GLU A 116 -2.54 -19.36 -11.09
CA GLU A 116 -1.83 -19.03 -12.32
C GLU A 116 -1.15 -17.66 -12.20
N ALA A 117 -1.85 -16.66 -11.65
CA ALA A 117 -1.26 -15.34 -11.40
C ALA A 117 -0.04 -15.41 -10.47
N VAL A 118 -0.11 -16.23 -9.42
CA VAL A 118 1.04 -16.51 -8.54
C VAL A 118 2.19 -17.16 -9.31
N ALA A 119 1.90 -18.16 -10.15
CA ALA A 119 2.91 -18.85 -10.95
C ALA A 119 3.58 -17.90 -11.97
N MET A 120 2.83 -16.97 -12.56
CA MET A 120 3.39 -15.94 -13.45
C MET A 120 4.39 -15.05 -12.71
N LEU A 121 4.04 -14.57 -11.50
CA LEU A 121 4.93 -13.74 -10.70
C LEU A 121 6.19 -14.52 -10.25
N LEU A 122 6.03 -15.78 -9.86
CA LEU A 122 7.15 -16.67 -9.51
C LEU A 122 8.09 -16.84 -10.69
N LYS A 123 7.54 -17.13 -11.88
CA LYS A 123 8.34 -17.31 -13.10
C LYS A 123 9.15 -16.08 -13.44
N ALA A 124 8.57 -14.88 -13.31
CA ALA A 124 9.31 -13.64 -13.54
C ALA A 124 10.41 -13.42 -12.49
N ALA A 125 10.10 -13.64 -11.21
CA ALA A 125 11.10 -13.57 -10.14
C ALA A 125 12.24 -14.58 -10.38
N ASP A 126 11.94 -15.81 -10.79
CA ASP A 126 12.93 -16.82 -11.16
C ASP A 126 13.75 -16.42 -12.40
N GLY A 127 13.14 -15.68 -13.34
CA GLY A 127 13.80 -15.04 -14.47
C GLY A 127 14.67 -13.82 -14.12
N GLY A 128 14.77 -13.44 -12.83
CA GLY A 128 15.63 -12.35 -12.36
C GLY A 128 14.93 -11.01 -12.16
N ASP A 129 13.61 -10.95 -12.37
CA ASP A 129 12.83 -9.72 -12.22
C ASP A 129 12.73 -9.27 -10.75
N ALA A 130 13.48 -8.23 -10.38
CA ALA A 130 13.51 -7.69 -9.03
C ALA A 130 12.15 -7.09 -8.58
N SER A 131 11.38 -6.50 -9.49
CA SER A 131 10.04 -5.96 -9.19
C SER A 131 9.09 -7.10 -8.80
N ALA A 132 9.14 -8.22 -9.55
CA ALA A 132 8.36 -9.41 -9.22
C ALA A 132 8.78 -10.04 -7.89
N MET A 133 10.09 -10.09 -7.60
CA MET A 133 10.60 -10.57 -6.31
C MET A 133 10.02 -9.77 -5.13
N CYS A 134 10.03 -8.44 -5.20
CA CYS A 134 9.54 -7.62 -4.11
C CYS A 134 8.00 -7.60 -4.02
N ALA A 135 7.29 -7.66 -5.15
CA ALA A 135 5.83 -7.67 -5.19
C ALA A 135 5.20 -8.85 -4.42
N PHE A 136 5.90 -10.00 -4.29
CA PHE A 136 5.42 -11.14 -3.48
C PHE A 136 5.08 -10.77 -2.04
N ASN A 137 5.82 -9.81 -1.49
CA ASN A 137 5.67 -9.37 -0.12
C ASN A 137 4.65 -8.23 0.04
N GLU A 138 4.17 -7.67 -1.06
CA GLU A 138 3.30 -6.49 -1.12
C GLU A 138 1.87 -6.85 -1.54
N ILE A 139 1.70 -7.82 -2.45
CA ILE A 139 0.39 -8.32 -2.88
C ILE A 139 -0.10 -9.35 -1.84
N PRO A 140 -1.29 -9.17 -1.24
CA PRO A 140 -1.91 -10.22 -0.43
C PRO A 140 -2.27 -11.44 -1.28
N MET A 141 -1.94 -12.63 -0.78
CA MET A 141 -2.14 -13.91 -1.48
C MET A 141 -2.74 -15.00 -0.58
N HIS A 142 -3.40 -14.63 0.52
CA HIS A 142 -3.99 -15.54 1.49
C HIS A 142 -5.12 -16.40 0.92
N SER A 143 -5.81 -15.90 -0.11
CA SER A 143 -6.86 -16.68 -0.79
C SER A 143 -6.30 -17.72 -1.78
N THR A 144 -5.03 -17.64 -2.14
CA THR A 144 -4.38 -18.54 -3.11
C THR A 144 -3.35 -19.46 -2.45
N LEU A 145 -2.59 -18.96 -1.48
CA LEU A 145 -1.51 -19.68 -0.79
C LEU A 145 -1.81 -19.82 0.69
N SER A 146 -1.37 -20.94 1.28
CA SER A 146 -1.32 -21.07 2.74
C SER A 146 -0.40 -20.00 3.35
N HIS A 147 -0.62 -19.64 4.60
CA HIS A 147 0.22 -18.67 5.30
C HIS A 147 1.71 -19.08 5.30
N GLU A 148 2.00 -20.34 5.62
CA GLU A 148 3.37 -20.88 5.67
C GLU A 148 4.05 -20.82 4.29
N THR A 149 3.34 -21.25 3.24
CA THR A 149 3.85 -21.19 1.87
C THR A 149 4.14 -19.75 1.44
N ASN A 150 3.21 -18.84 1.73
CA ASN A 150 3.35 -17.43 1.38
C ASN A 150 4.55 -16.78 2.09
N VAL A 151 4.71 -17.04 3.40
CA VAL A 151 5.87 -16.54 4.17
C VAL A 151 7.19 -17.10 3.65
N ALA A 152 7.26 -18.41 3.36
CA ALA A 152 8.49 -19.04 2.88
C ALA A 152 8.92 -18.49 1.50
N ILE A 153 7.98 -18.36 0.57
CA ILE A 153 8.23 -17.76 -0.74
C ILE A 153 8.61 -16.28 -0.59
N GLY A 154 7.82 -15.53 0.19
CA GLY A 154 8.06 -14.11 0.45
C GLY A 154 9.47 -13.85 0.97
N ARG A 155 9.93 -14.61 1.98
CA ARG A 155 11.29 -14.49 2.50
C ARG A 155 12.35 -14.78 1.43
N LYS A 156 12.19 -15.87 0.67
CA LYS A 156 13.13 -16.22 -0.41
C LYS A 156 13.22 -15.11 -1.46
N MET A 157 12.08 -14.55 -1.87
CA MET A 157 12.04 -13.49 -2.87
C MET A 157 12.56 -12.16 -2.34
N GLU A 158 12.31 -11.85 -1.06
CA GLU A 158 12.87 -10.68 -0.40
C GLU A 158 14.40 -10.69 -0.43
N GLU A 159 15.05 -11.81 -0.03
CA GLU A 159 16.52 -11.91 -0.05
C GLU A 159 17.08 -11.69 -1.47
N ARG A 160 16.43 -12.25 -2.49
CA ARG A 160 16.84 -12.07 -3.89
C ARG A 160 16.65 -10.64 -4.37
N GLY A 161 15.54 -9.99 -4.00
CA GLY A 161 15.30 -8.59 -4.32
C GLY A 161 16.26 -7.63 -3.59
N LEU A 162 16.63 -7.96 -2.35
CA LEU A 162 17.68 -7.25 -1.59
C LEU A 162 19.05 -7.38 -2.22
N ALA A 163 19.42 -8.56 -2.72
CA ALA A 163 20.67 -8.76 -3.44
C ALA A 163 20.77 -7.90 -4.72
N GLN A 164 19.62 -7.47 -5.27
CA GLN A 164 19.53 -6.54 -6.40
C GLN A 164 19.29 -5.08 -5.97
N ASN A 165 19.30 -4.79 -4.67
CA ASN A 165 19.06 -3.47 -4.09
C ASN A 165 17.71 -2.86 -4.52
N HIS A 166 16.68 -3.68 -4.74
CA HIS A 166 15.36 -3.16 -5.12
C HIS A 166 14.71 -2.44 -3.92
N PRO A 167 14.32 -1.15 -4.06
CA PRO A 167 14.01 -0.31 -2.90
C PRO A 167 12.79 -0.77 -2.10
N ALA A 168 11.80 -1.41 -2.72
CA ALA A 168 10.67 -2.00 -2.01
C ALA A 168 11.12 -3.05 -0.98
N CYS A 169 12.00 -3.97 -1.39
CA CYS A 169 12.57 -4.99 -0.51
C CYS A 169 13.49 -4.37 0.54
N VAL A 170 14.31 -3.38 0.16
CA VAL A 170 15.17 -2.63 1.09
C VAL A 170 14.34 -1.96 2.20
N ALA A 171 13.22 -1.32 1.83
CA ALA A 171 12.32 -0.68 2.78
C ALA A 171 11.65 -1.69 3.72
N ARG A 172 11.27 -2.86 3.19
CA ARG A 172 10.72 -3.97 3.97
C ARG A 172 11.74 -4.50 4.98
N ARG A 173 12.99 -4.76 4.56
CA ARG A 173 14.08 -5.17 5.44
C ARG A 173 14.36 -4.13 6.52
N GLY A 174 14.39 -2.86 6.16
CA GLY A 174 14.49 -1.76 7.12
C GLY A 174 13.36 -1.78 8.15
N THR A 175 12.13 -2.04 7.70
CA THR A 175 10.94 -2.14 8.58
C THR A 175 11.06 -3.36 9.52
N GLN A 176 11.51 -4.50 9.02
CA GLN A 176 11.75 -5.71 9.83
C GLN A 176 12.78 -5.45 10.91
N TYR A 177 13.93 -4.86 10.57
CA TYR A 177 14.94 -4.47 11.56
C TYR A 177 14.40 -3.45 12.56
N LEU A 178 13.60 -2.47 12.12
CA LEU A 178 13.10 -1.43 13.02
C LEU A 178 12.18 -1.97 14.11
N TYR A 179 11.34 -2.95 13.76
CA TYR A 179 10.29 -3.45 14.65
C TYR A 179 10.52 -4.88 15.17
N GLY A 180 11.49 -5.63 14.63
CA GLY A 180 11.73 -7.03 14.99
C GLY A 180 10.58 -7.95 14.58
N LEU A 181 10.05 -7.80 13.36
CA LEU A 181 8.83 -8.49 12.90
C LEU A 181 9.05 -9.96 12.49
N ASP A 182 10.29 -10.36 12.25
CA ASP A 182 10.66 -11.73 11.89
C ASP A 182 11.67 -12.25 12.92
N SER A 183 11.46 -13.45 13.46
CA SER A 183 12.37 -14.06 14.44
C SER A 183 13.78 -14.28 13.89
N SER A 184 13.93 -14.38 12.57
CA SER A 184 15.23 -14.45 11.89
C SER A 184 15.88 -13.09 11.64
N VAL A 185 15.16 -11.99 11.87
CA VAL A 185 15.64 -10.61 11.70
C VAL A 185 15.41 -9.85 13.01
N PRO A 186 16.33 -9.97 13.99
CA PRO A 186 16.20 -9.30 15.28
C PRO A 186 16.08 -7.78 15.11
N LYS A 187 15.40 -7.15 16.06
CA LYS A 187 15.29 -5.69 16.09
C LYS A 187 16.67 -5.05 16.15
N ASP A 188 17.00 -4.24 15.15
CA ASP A 188 18.22 -3.45 15.05
C ASP A 188 17.88 -2.09 14.40
N THR A 189 17.58 -1.10 15.24
CA THR A 189 17.29 0.25 14.75
C THR A 189 18.46 0.84 13.97
N LYS A 190 19.72 0.57 14.36
CA LYS A 190 20.89 1.15 13.69
C LYS A 190 21.02 0.62 12.26
N ALA A 191 20.78 -0.68 12.05
CA ALA A 191 20.74 -1.28 10.73
C ALA A 191 19.53 -0.84 9.90
N ALA A 192 18.38 -0.60 10.54
CA ALA A 192 17.15 -0.16 9.86
C ALA A 192 17.27 1.21 9.19
N MET A 193 17.86 2.19 9.89
CA MET A 193 17.87 3.60 9.48
C MET A 193 18.41 3.84 8.06
N PRO A 194 19.62 3.38 7.66
CA PRO A 194 20.13 3.65 6.32
C PRO A 194 19.24 3.04 5.21
N LEU A 195 18.65 1.87 5.45
CA LEU A 195 17.77 1.19 4.48
C LEU A 195 16.47 1.98 4.27
N LEU A 196 15.87 2.47 5.36
CA LEU A 196 14.65 3.27 5.33
C LEU A 196 14.90 4.65 4.71
N ILE A 197 16.02 5.31 5.04
CA ILE A 197 16.40 6.60 4.45
C ILE A 197 16.55 6.48 2.93
N GLU A 198 17.27 5.47 2.46
CA GLU A 198 17.49 5.28 1.03
C GLU A 198 16.18 4.98 0.29
N SER A 199 15.34 4.12 0.87
CA SER A 199 14.05 3.80 0.26
C SER A 199 13.09 5.00 0.24
N ALA A 200 13.09 5.82 1.30
CA ALA A 200 12.31 7.04 1.38
C ALA A 200 12.75 8.07 0.32
N ARG A 201 14.06 8.26 0.14
CA ARG A 201 14.63 9.11 -0.93
C ARG A 201 14.14 8.67 -2.31
N GLN A 202 13.95 7.37 -2.48
CA GLN A 202 13.45 6.78 -3.72
C GLN A 202 11.91 6.78 -3.84
N GLY A 203 11.19 7.42 -2.91
CA GLY A 203 9.74 7.63 -2.98
C GLY A 203 8.89 6.50 -2.42
N TYR A 204 9.46 5.55 -1.67
CA TYR A 204 8.71 4.42 -1.11
C TYR A 204 7.99 4.79 0.19
N TYR A 205 6.66 4.81 0.13
CA TYR A 205 5.74 5.13 1.23
C TYR A 205 6.02 4.31 2.49
N ILE A 206 6.30 3.00 2.32
CA ILE A 206 6.51 2.09 3.45
C ILE A 206 7.67 2.54 4.34
N ALA A 207 8.69 3.20 3.77
CA ALA A 207 9.79 3.74 4.53
C ALA A 207 9.37 4.95 5.39
N ALA A 208 8.64 5.91 4.80
CA ALA A 208 8.09 7.04 5.55
C ALA A 208 7.13 6.58 6.65
N ARG A 209 6.27 5.59 6.35
CA ARG A 209 5.37 4.96 7.31
C ARG A 209 6.14 4.31 8.46
N ALA A 210 7.23 3.59 8.18
CA ALA A 210 8.05 2.97 9.22
C ALA A 210 8.75 4.03 10.09
N MET A 211 9.31 5.07 9.49
CA MET A 211 9.98 6.17 10.20
C MET A 211 9.02 6.97 11.09
N PHE A 212 7.80 7.20 10.64
CA PHE A 212 6.75 7.80 11.46
C PHE A 212 6.23 6.83 12.54
N GLY A 213 6.03 5.57 12.19
CA GLY A 213 5.45 4.55 13.06
C GLY A 213 6.22 4.37 14.38
N LEU A 214 7.55 4.49 14.37
CA LEU A 214 8.39 4.44 15.57
C LEU A 214 7.96 5.50 16.60
N ARG A 215 7.65 6.70 16.10
CA ARG A 215 7.28 7.88 16.90
C ARG A 215 5.83 7.80 17.31
N TYR A 216 4.98 7.36 16.38
CA TYR A 216 3.57 7.16 16.62
C TYR A 216 3.31 6.12 17.72
N GLN A 217 4.02 4.99 17.70
CA GLN A 217 3.92 3.95 18.74
C GLN A 217 4.33 4.48 20.12
N LYS A 218 5.43 5.26 20.21
CA LYS A 218 5.82 5.93 21.46
C LYS A 218 4.72 6.87 21.95
N ALA A 219 4.09 7.62 21.05
CA ALA A 219 3.03 8.55 21.41
C ALA A 219 1.79 7.83 21.95
N LEU A 220 1.38 6.74 21.29
CA LEU A 220 0.29 5.87 21.76
C LEU A 220 0.59 5.25 23.13
N ALA A 221 1.85 4.92 23.40
CA ALA A 221 2.29 4.38 24.68
C ALA A 221 2.50 5.45 25.77
N GLY A 222 2.29 6.74 25.48
CA GLY A 222 2.58 7.84 26.42
C GLY A 222 4.08 8.05 26.68
N GLN A 223 4.95 7.50 25.83
CA GLN A 223 6.42 7.53 25.95
C GLN A 223 7.07 8.56 25.01
N PHE A 224 6.27 9.27 24.21
CA PHE A 224 6.77 10.31 23.33
C PHE A 224 6.84 11.64 24.09
N ASP A 225 8.03 12.23 24.17
CA ASP A 225 8.21 13.57 24.73
C ASP A 225 7.85 14.62 23.69
N PHE A 226 6.65 15.17 23.79
CA PHE A 226 6.19 16.24 22.91
C PHE A 226 6.91 17.58 23.13
N SER A 227 7.67 17.75 24.21
CA SER A 227 8.47 18.96 24.46
C SER A 227 9.80 18.96 23.70
N ASP A 228 10.29 17.79 23.29
CA ASP A 228 11.46 17.66 22.42
C ASP A 228 11.12 18.17 21.02
N ARG A 229 11.48 19.42 20.74
CA ARG A 229 11.21 20.09 19.46
C ARG A 229 11.89 19.38 18.28
N LYS A 230 13.06 18.76 18.47
CA LYS A 230 13.77 18.07 17.38
C LYS A 230 13.03 16.79 17.02
N GLU A 231 12.69 15.98 18.01
CA GLU A 231 11.97 14.73 17.78
C GLU A 231 10.53 14.96 17.32
N LEU A 232 9.86 16.00 17.82
CA LEU A 232 8.56 16.45 17.33
C LEU A 232 8.61 16.85 15.85
N LYS A 233 9.61 17.63 15.42
CA LYS A 233 9.78 18.00 14.00
C LYS A 233 9.95 16.77 13.11
N ARG A 234 10.75 15.79 13.53
CA ARG A 234 10.90 14.52 12.79
C ARG A 234 9.58 13.76 12.71
N ALA A 235 8.83 13.68 13.81
CA ALA A 235 7.51 13.04 13.82
C ALA A 235 6.53 13.72 12.86
N LEU A 236 6.51 15.06 12.86
CA LEU A 236 5.66 15.87 11.98
C LEU A 236 6.04 15.69 10.51
N CYS A 237 7.34 15.72 10.19
CA CYS A 237 7.83 15.55 8.83
C CYS A 237 7.51 14.16 8.27
N TRP A 238 7.96 13.10 8.94
CA TRP A 238 7.72 11.72 8.50
C TRP A 238 6.24 11.37 8.49
N GLY A 239 5.48 11.84 9.48
CA GLY A 239 4.04 11.63 9.56
C GLY A 239 3.30 12.29 8.40
N ARG A 240 3.64 13.54 8.06
CA ARG A 240 3.06 14.23 6.91
C ARG A 240 3.47 13.59 5.59
N LEU A 241 4.74 13.20 5.43
CA LEU A 241 5.21 12.51 4.24
C LEU A 241 4.48 11.18 4.03
N ALA A 242 4.26 10.39 5.10
CA ALA A 242 3.43 9.19 5.03
C ALA A 242 1.95 9.52 4.73
N GLN A 243 1.41 10.59 5.33
CA GLN A 243 0.02 11.02 5.13
C GLN A 243 -0.25 11.46 3.69
N GLN A 244 0.73 12.05 2.98
CA GLN A 244 0.61 12.40 1.56
C GLN A 244 0.21 11.20 0.69
N HIS A 245 0.46 9.96 1.13
CA HIS A 245 -0.01 8.75 0.46
C HIS A 245 -1.37 8.28 0.99
N THR A 246 -1.57 8.22 2.31
CA THR A 246 -2.83 7.74 2.90
C THR A 246 -3.13 8.33 4.27
N ASN A 247 -4.41 8.53 4.58
CA ASN A 247 -4.84 8.98 5.91
C ASN A 247 -4.70 7.87 6.97
N TRP A 248 -4.53 6.62 6.55
CA TRP A 248 -4.29 5.46 7.43
C TRP A 248 -2.84 5.36 7.93
N ALA A 249 -2.02 6.40 7.71
CA ALA A 249 -0.73 6.52 8.35
C ALA A 249 -0.85 6.81 9.86
N GLY A 250 -2.00 7.27 10.36
CA GLY A 250 -2.22 7.58 11.78
C GLY A 250 -1.81 9.01 12.17
N PHE A 251 -1.42 9.84 11.20
CA PHE A 251 -0.89 11.18 11.45
C PHE A 251 -1.93 12.13 12.08
N ASP A 252 -3.18 12.08 11.64
CA ASP A 252 -4.25 12.92 12.22
C ASP A 252 -4.46 12.63 13.71
N TYR A 253 -4.37 11.36 14.10
CA TYR A 253 -4.47 10.94 15.50
C TYR A 253 -3.28 11.43 16.31
N PHE A 254 -2.05 11.28 15.78
CA PHE A 254 -0.85 11.84 16.40
C PHE A 254 -0.96 13.34 16.62
N LEU A 255 -1.45 14.09 15.62
CA LEU A 255 -1.70 15.52 15.75
C LEU A 255 -2.77 15.84 16.81
N GLY A 256 -3.76 14.96 17.01
CA GLY A 256 -4.72 15.04 18.11
C GLY A 256 -4.04 14.97 19.48
N LEU A 257 -3.25 13.90 19.71
CA LEU A 257 -2.48 13.71 20.94
C LEU A 257 -1.55 14.90 21.23
N PHE A 258 -0.84 15.35 20.20
CA PHE A 258 0.05 16.49 20.28
C PHE A 258 -0.68 17.79 20.68
N ARG A 259 -1.83 18.08 20.05
CA ARG A 259 -2.61 19.28 20.38
C ARG A 259 -3.21 19.23 21.77
N ASP A 260 -3.60 18.04 22.25
CA ASP A 260 -4.05 17.86 23.63
C ASP A 260 -2.92 18.13 24.61
N TYR A 261 -1.72 17.60 24.35
CA TYR A 261 -0.53 17.89 25.15
C TYR A 261 -0.23 19.38 25.19
N ALA A 262 -0.15 20.03 24.03
CA ALA A 262 0.24 21.44 23.96
C ALA A 262 -0.76 22.36 24.70
N ARG A 263 -2.07 22.09 24.59
CA ARG A 263 -3.10 22.84 25.32
C ARG A 263 -3.03 22.62 26.82
N LYS A 264 -2.83 21.38 27.29
CA LYS A 264 -2.75 21.06 28.73
C LYS A 264 -1.54 21.69 29.41
N ASN A 265 -0.47 21.95 28.66
CA ASN A 265 0.80 22.47 29.18
C ASN A 265 1.06 23.93 28.80
N ASP A 266 0.07 24.63 28.23
CA ASP A 266 0.19 26.03 27.78
C ASP A 266 1.39 26.27 26.82
N ARG A 267 1.57 25.36 25.86
CA ARG A 267 2.66 25.36 24.88
C ARG A 267 2.19 25.75 23.49
N SER A 268 1.67 26.97 23.35
CA SER A 268 1.24 27.52 22.05
C SER A 268 2.39 27.58 21.04
N ASP A 269 3.62 27.81 21.50
CA ASP A 269 4.86 27.78 20.71
C ASP A 269 5.10 26.43 20.01
N LEU A 270 4.66 25.32 20.62
CA LEU A 270 4.76 24.01 19.99
C LEU A 270 3.71 23.86 18.88
N LEU A 271 2.48 24.36 19.08
CA LEU A 271 1.42 24.23 18.08
C LEU A 271 1.83 24.84 16.73
N GLU A 272 2.55 25.96 16.76
CA GLU A 272 3.07 26.62 15.57
C GLU A 272 4.00 25.72 14.75
N LEU A 273 4.76 24.81 15.39
CA LEU A 273 5.61 23.84 14.69
C LEU A 273 4.81 22.88 13.79
N SER A 274 3.55 22.61 14.13
CA SER A 274 2.72 21.70 13.35
C SER A 274 2.05 22.35 12.14
N TYR A 275 2.01 23.69 12.06
CA TYR A 275 1.24 24.39 11.03
C TYR A 275 1.63 24.05 9.59
N PRO A 276 2.92 23.90 9.23
CA PRO A 276 3.31 23.48 7.87
C PRO A 276 2.86 22.06 7.51
N TYR A 277 2.56 21.23 8.52
CA TYR A 277 2.25 19.82 8.37
C TYR A 277 0.76 19.51 8.55
N ASP A 278 -0.02 20.42 9.16
CA ASP A 278 -1.42 20.18 9.50
C ASP A 278 -2.31 20.17 8.25
N PRO A 279 -2.97 19.03 7.92
CA PRO A 279 -3.83 18.93 6.74
C PRO A 279 -5.00 19.92 6.73
N ARG A 280 -5.37 20.46 7.89
CA ARG A 280 -6.45 21.46 8.03
C ARG A 280 -6.01 22.86 7.64
N ARG A 281 -4.71 23.11 7.54
CA ARG A 281 -4.10 24.37 7.10
C ARG A 281 -3.48 24.24 5.72
N VAL A 282 -2.85 23.09 5.46
CA VAL A 282 -2.16 22.77 4.22
C VAL A 282 -2.85 21.57 3.59
N PRO A 283 -3.68 21.76 2.54
CA PRO A 283 -4.43 20.68 1.92
C PRO A 283 -3.54 19.49 1.56
N ILE A 284 -4.04 18.27 1.78
CA ILE A 284 -3.28 17.04 1.53
C ILE A 284 -2.89 16.83 0.06
N THR A 285 -3.61 17.49 -0.85
CA THR A 285 -3.32 17.53 -2.28
C THR A 285 -2.06 18.32 -2.62
N GLN A 286 -1.54 19.11 -1.68
CA GLN A 286 -0.26 19.80 -1.81
C GLN A 286 0.84 18.91 -1.22
N ALA A 287 1.75 18.43 -2.08
CA ALA A 287 2.95 17.70 -1.68
C ALA A 287 3.94 18.69 -1.04
N VAL A 288 3.73 18.96 0.24
CA VAL A 288 4.44 20.01 0.98
C VAL A 288 5.68 19.53 1.72
N VAL A 289 5.82 18.21 1.90
CA VAL A 289 7.01 17.61 2.49
C VAL A 289 7.67 16.70 1.48
N LYS A 290 8.99 16.85 1.35
CA LYS A 290 9.85 16.00 0.53
C LYS A 290 10.68 15.05 1.39
N PRO A 291 11.05 13.86 0.88
CA PRO A 291 11.92 12.93 1.60
C PRO A 291 13.21 13.57 2.11
N GLU A 292 13.87 14.40 1.29
CA GLU A 292 15.14 15.04 1.61
C GLU A 292 15.07 15.93 2.86
N GLU A 293 13.95 16.65 3.04
CA GLU A 293 13.72 17.51 4.21
C GLU A 293 13.65 16.68 5.49
N CYS A 294 12.92 15.55 5.46
CA CYS A 294 12.84 14.66 6.62
C CYS A 294 14.15 13.93 6.90
N ILE A 295 14.91 13.57 5.84
CA ILE A 295 16.22 12.94 5.98
C ILE A 295 17.22 13.88 6.65
N GLN A 296 17.25 15.16 6.27
CA GLN A 296 18.12 16.16 6.91
C GLN A 296 17.82 16.29 8.41
N LEU A 297 16.53 16.34 8.79
CA LEU A 297 16.14 16.36 10.20
C LEU A 297 16.60 15.11 10.95
N GLU A 298 16.58 13.94 10.32
CA GLU A 298 17.01 12.67 10.92
C GLU A 298 18.53 12.62 11.14
N GLN A 299 19.30 13.12 10.17
CA GLN A 299 20.77 13.13 10.22
C GLN A 299 21.34 14.21 11.16
N GLY A 300 20.48 15.12 11.62
CA GLY A 300 20.85 16.20 12.54
C GLY A 300 21.52 17.33 11.79
N GLU A 301 20.73 18.34 11.41
CA GLU A 301 21.24 19.69 11.10
C GLU A 301 22.33 20.13 12.08
#